data_AF-A0A354PDU7-F1
#
_entry.id   AF-A0A354PDU7-F1
#
_cell.length_a   1.000
_cell.length_b   1.000
_cell.length_c   1.000
_cell.angle_alpha   90.00
_cell.angle_beta   90.00
_cell.angle_gamma   90.00
#
_symmetry.space_group_name_H-M   'P 1'
#
loop_
_entity.id
_entity.type
_entity.pdbx_description
1 polymer ?
#
loop_
_entity_poly.entity_id
_entity_poly.type
_entity_poly.pdbx_seq_one_letter_code
_entity_poly.pdbx_strand_id
1 'polypeptide(L)' 'MTMDRSLKVQAGAIKSRNVLTRAERVSRLIELDRWTDESDVVGMPKVRVLKVSLKKKKKVKKEEADDKKGKKKK' A
#
# COMPACT_ATOMS: atom_id res chain seq x y z
N MET A 1 14.43 40.29 0.58
CA MET A 1 14.58 39.01 -0.15
C MET A 1 13.20 38.44 -0.43
N THR A 2 12.56 38.88 -1.51
CA THR A 2 11.24 38.38 -1.94
C THR A 2 11.45 37.21 -2.89
N MET A 3 10.96 36.02 -2.51
CA MET A 3 10.96 34.84 -3.38
C MET A 3 9.75 34.87 -4.31
N ASP A 4 9.97 34.62 -5.60
CA ASP A 4 8.90 34.43 -6.56
C ASP A 4 8.05 33.19 -6.22
N ARG A 5 6.75 33.23 -6.53
CA ARG A 5 5.79 32.18 -6.16
C ARG A 5 6.08 30.84 -6.85
N SER A 6 6.73 30.85 -8.02
CA SER A 6 7.20 29.65 -8.71
C SER A 6 8.42 29.00 -8.05
N LEU A 7 9.24 29.79 -7.36
CA LEU A 7 10.42 29.35 -6.61
C LEU A 7 10.06 28.86 -5.20
N LYS A 8 8.82 29.07 -4.76
CA LYS A 8 8.31 28.59 -3.50
C LYS A 8 8.14 27.07 -3.58
N VAL A 9 8.99 26.34 -2.86
CA VAL A 9 8.84 24.89 -2.68
C VAL A 9 7.50 24.62 -2.02
N GLN A 10 6.48 24.26 -2.81
CA GLN A 10 5.26 23.69 -2.26
C GLN A 10 5.66 22.39 -1.56
N ALA A 11 5.29 22.29 -0.27
CA ALA A 11 5.60 21.20 0.65
C ALA A 11 6.00 19.91 -0.07
N GLY A 12 7.25 19.49 0.17
CA GLY A 12 7.93 18.38 -0.49
C GLY A 12 6.96 17.25 -0.80
N ALA A 13 6.75 17.02 -2.09
CA ALA A 13 5.64 16.26 -2.59
C ALA A 13 5.49 14.94 -1.81
N ILE A 14 4.44 14.84 -0.99
CA ILE A 14 4.01 13.62 -0.30
C ILE A 14 3.49 12.68 -1.40
N LYS A 15 4.41 12.19 -2.22
CA LYS A 15 4.17 11.29 -3.32
C LYS A 15 4.32 9.88 -2.78
N SER A 16 3.42 9.00 -3.22
CA SER A 16 3.61 7.56 -3.03
C SER A 16 4.96 7.16 -3.64
N ARG A 17 5.77 6.41 -2.88
CA ARG A 17 7.02 5.83 -3.41
C ARG A 17 6.71 4.76 -4.45
N ASN A 18 7.68 4.49 -5.32
CA ASN A 18 7.56 3.47 -6.36
C ASN A 18 7.90 2.06 -5.87
N VAL A 19 8.79 1.95 -4.89
CA VAL A 19 9.31 0.70 -4.32
C VAL A 19 9.02 0.69 -2.83
N LEU A 20 8.70 -0.49 -2.30
CA LEU A 20 8.49 -0.72 -0.87
C LEU A 20 9.76 -0.44 -0.05
N THR A 21 9.59 -0.12 1.23
CA THR A 21 10.72 -0.05 2.18
C THR A 21 11.44 -1.38 2.27
N ARG A 22 12.66 -1.38 2.81
CA ARG A 22 13.42 -2.63 3.01
C ARG A 22 12.65 -3.65 3.87
N ALA A 23 12.04 -3.23 4.97
CA ALA A 23 11.25 -4.12 5.84
C ALA A 23 10.04 -4.71 5.10
N GLU A 24 9.26 -3.88 4.41
CA GLU A 24 8.11 -4.32 3.62
C GLU A 24 8.53 -5.22 2.43
N ARG A 25 9.74 -5.03 1.89
CA ARG A 25 10.26 -5.90 0.83
C ARG A 25 10.59 -7.28 1.37
N VAL A 26 11.25 -7.37 2.53
CA VAL A 26 11.55 -8.65 3.17
C VAL A 26 10.25 -9.41 3.44
N SER A 27 9.25 -8.77 4.04
CA SER A 27 7.96 -9.42 4.31
C SER A 27 7.29 -9.91 3.03
N ARG A 28 7.28 -9.10 1.97
CA ARG A 28 6.72 -9.51 0.66
C ARG A 28 7.49 -10.62 -0.03
N LEU A 29 8.81 -10.68 0.14
CA LEU A 29 9.61 -11.75 -0.46
C LEU A 29 9.50 -13.05 0.33
N ILE A 30 9.31 -12.98 1.65
CA ILE A 30 8.95 -14.12 2.50
C ILE A 30 7.58 -14.67 2.09
N GLU A 31 6.57 -13.81 1.91
CA GLU A 31 5.23 -14.22 1.42
C GLU A 31 5.26 -14.92 0.05
N LEU A 32 6.30 -14.67 -0.76
CA LEU A 32 6.49 -15.25 -2.09
C LEU A 32 7.44 -16.45 -2.10
N ASP A 33 7.91 -16.92 -0.94
CA ASP A 33 8.92 -17.97 -0.78
C ASP A 33 10.23 -17.69 -1.56
N ARG A 34 10.57 -16.42 -1.72
CA ARG A 34 11.78 -15.95 -2.43
C ARG A 34 12.84 -15.36 -1.50
N TRP A 35 12.63 -15.47 -0.20
CA TRP A 35 13.54 -14.96 0.83
C TRP A 35 13.64 -15.94 1.98
N THR A 36 14.88 -16.22 2.37
CA THR A 36 15.25 -17.06 3.51
C THR A 36 16.21 -16.28 4.41
N ASP A 37 16.44 -16.77 5.63
CA ASP A 37 17.33 -16.10 6.59
C ASP A 37 18.80 -16.08 6.14
N GLU A 38 19.17 -16.97 5.22
CA GLU A 38 20.49 -17.01 4.57
C GLU A 38 20.60 -16.10 3.34
N SER A 39 19.49 -15.47 2.93
CA SER A 39 19.46 -14.59 1.76
C SER A 39 20.22 -13.29 2.03
N ASP A 40 21.08 -12.89 1.08
CA ASP A 40 21.89 -11.68 1.22
C ASP A 40 21.01 -10.41 1.14
N VAL A 41 21.23 -9.53 2.10
CA VAL A 41 20.63 -8.20 2.21
C VAL A 41 21.01 -7.33 1.01
N VAL A 42 22.23 -7.50 0.51
CA VAL A 42 22.75 -6.74 -0.63
C VAL A 42 22.22 -7.35 -1.92
N GLY A 43 21.72 -6.51 -2.84
CA GLY A 43 21.19 -6.99 -4.12
C GLY A 43 19.76 -7.55 -4.07
N MET A 44 19.06 -7.43 -2.94
CA MET A 44 17.66 -7.87 -2.81
C MET A 44 16.77 -7.38 -4.00
N PRO A 45 15.77 -8.17 -4.45
CA PRO A 45 14.86 -7.79 -5.54
C PRO A 45 13.94 -6.60 -5.20
N LYS A 46 13.85 -5.61 -6.09
CA LYS A 46 12.98 -4.42 -5.92
C LYS A 46 11.50 -4.81 -6.03
N VAL A 47 10.72 -4.59 -4.97
CA VAL A 47 9.27 -4.86 -4.96
C VAL A 47 8.49 -3.56 -5.10
N ARG A 48 7.63 -3.47 -6.13
CA ARG A 48 6.81 -2.29 -6.43
C ARG A 48 5.67 -2.15 -5.42
N VAL A 49 5.30 -0.91 -5.08
CA VAL A 49 4.07 -0.61 -4.32
C VAL A 49 2.84 -0.95 -5.18
N LEU A 50 1.97 -1.82 -4.67
CA LEU A 50 0.72 -2.17 -5.35
C LEU A 50 -0.23 -0.96 -5.37
N LYS A 51 -0.49 -0.43 -6.57
CA LYS A 51 -1.47 0.64 -6.77
C LYS A 51 -2.85 0.01 -6.94
N VAL A 52 -3.61 -0.05 -5.85
CA VAL A 52 -5.00 -0.52 -5.91
C VAL A 52 -5.85 0.56 -6.55
N SER A 53 -6.23 0.38 -7.83
CA SER A 53 -7.23 1.22 -8.47
C SER A 53 -8.63 0.72 -8.08
N LEU A 54 -9.19 1.29 -7.01
CA LEU A 54 -10.59 1.06 -6.68
C LEU A 54 -11.43 1.68 -7.82
N LYS A 55 -11.93 0.84 -8.74
CA LYS A 55 -13.02 1.24 -9.64
C LYS A 55 -14.17 1.67 -8.73
N LYS A 56 -14.46 2.98 -8.70
CA LYS A 56 -15.56 3.54 -7.90
C LYS A 56 -16.86 2.86 -8.34
N LYS A 57 -17.31 1.85 -7.58
CA LYS A 57 -18.71 1.43 -7.65
C LYS A 57 -19.52 2.62 -7.13
N LYS A 58 -20.40 3.16 -7.97
CA LYS A 58 -21.38 4.19 -7.58
C LYS A 58 -22.05 3.74 -6.29
N LYS A 59 -21.90 4.50 -5.20
CA LYS A 59 -22.68 4.29 -3.97
C LYS A 59 -24.16 4.42 -4.34
N VAL A 60 -24.92 3.33 -4.29
CA VAL A 60 -26.35 3.40 -4.01
C VAL A 60 -26.47 3.13 -2.51
N LYS A 61 -27.03 4.12 -1.81
CA LYS A 61 -27.39 4.05 -0.38
C LYS A 61 -28.38 2.91 -0.12
N LYS A 62 -28.09 2.12 0.91
CA LYS A 62 -28.97 1.49 1.91
C LYS A 62 -28.01 0.79 2.87
N GLU A 63 -27.58 1.40 3.96
CA GLU A 63 -28.32 1.53 5.23
C GLU A 63 -29.11 0.27 5.61
N GLU A 64 -28.70 -0.28 6.76
CA GLU A 64 -29.37 -1.20 7.69
C GLU A 64 -29.47 -2.71 7.39
N ALA A 65 -28.73 -3.47 8.21
CA ALA A 65 -29.04 -4.75 8.87
C ALA A 65 -27.70 -5.45 9.17
N ASP A 66 -26.95 -4.99 10.17
CA ASP A 66 -27.05 -5.47 11.56
C ASP A 66 -27.38 -6.97 11.67
N ASP A 67 -26.38 -7.70 12.15
CA ASP A 67 -26.41 -8.84 13.06
C ASP A 67 -27.54 -9.90 12.98
N LYS A 68 -27.13 -11.17 13.17
CA LYS A 68 -27.96 -12.38 13.40
C LYS A 68 -28.54 -13.10 12.18
N LYS A 69 -27.76 -14.05 11.64
CA LYS A 69 -28.19 -15.47 11.55
C LYS A 69 -27.03 -16.41 11.18
N GLY A 70 -26.01 -16.45 12.03
CA GLY A 70 -25.13 -17.62 12.23
C GLY A 70 -25.87 -18.77 12.92
N LYS A 71 -27.08 -19.13 12.45
CA LYS A 71 -27.87 -20.28 12.91
C LYS A 71 -28.23 -21.14 11.72
N LYS A 72 -27.21 -21.80 11.14
CA LYS A 72 -27.34 -22.97 10.26
C LYS A 72 -25.96 -23.62 10.06
N LYS A 73 -25.38 -24.13 11.14
CA LYS A 73 -24.51 -25.31 11.11
C LYS A 73 -24.90 -26.17 12.31
N LYS A 74 -24.98 -27.46 11.99
CA LYS A 74 -25.16 -28.67 12.80
C LYS A 74 -24.82 -28.54 14.28
#